data_AF-A0A0C5WA57-F1
#
_entry.id   AF-A0A0C5WA57-F1
#
_cell.length_a   1.000
_cell.length_b   1.000
_cell.length_c   1.000
_cell.angle_alpha   90.00
_cell.angle_beta   90.00
_cell.angle_gamma   90.00
#
_symmetry.space_group_name_H-M   'P 1'
#
loop_
_entity.id
_entity.type
_entity.pdbx_description
1 polymer ?
#
loop_
_entity_poly.entity_id
_entity_poly.type
_entity_poly.pdbx_seq_one_letter_code
_entity_poly.pdbx_strand_id
1 'polypeptide(L)'
;MFKFLFDKDTWQEVFDSLSKNKLRTILTMVGVWWGILLLIGLLGSARGLENSFNRLFGDFATNSVFIWGQSTSMPFKGFQEGREVKLTLSNAKKIEENVEGIEFVLPRSQKSVVATRNFLSSGLSMAGDYPLLDQLQKKKLINGRFINQNDIDNNKKVVVISEDAYKQLFEKDENAIGKYIDINGINFTVVGVFEVGNINMGPSQDMHIPFTTFQQIYNRGDRIGWLMITGRQEYNIKQIETDAKLLLKNLNNIHPEDNRAFGSFNLGKEFAKITGFLTGMQFLTWFVGIATLIAGVFAIGNILLITVKERTKEIGVRRALGATPFEIKRQIVVEAVFLTLVAGLFGIITGGWILIAIDHFFGQGPEAAIVNASVSILVVFIALFILVILGTLIGLIPAFKATSIKPIEALREE
;
A
#
# COMPACT_ATOMS: atom_id res chain seq x y z
N MET A 1 20.17 -31.17 -31.45
CA MET A 1 20.32 -29.76 -31.01
C MET A 1 20.58 -29.66 -29.50
N PHE A 2 19.83 -30.39 -28.64
CA PHE A 2 20.04 -30.36 -27.17
C PHE A 2 21.28 -31.11 -26.64
N LYS A 3 21.81 -32.14 -27.35
CA LYS A 3 22.98 -32.92 -26.90
C LYS A 3 24.21 -32.07 -26.55
N PHE A 4 24.42 -30.95 -27.24
CA PHE A 4 25.54 -30.03 -27.00
C PHE A 4 25.48 -29.34 -25.63
N LEU A 5 24.28 -29.01 -25.13
CA LEU A 5 24.13 -28.39 -23.80
C LEU A 5 24.43 -29.37 -22.65
N PHE A 6 24.42 -30.67 -22.94
CA PHE A 6 24.76 -31.73 -21.98
C PHE A 6 26.21 -32.23 -22.14
N ASP A 7 26.97 -31.62 -23.06
CA ASP A 7 28.35 -32.02 -23.32
C ASP A 7 29.31 -31.30 -22.36
N LYS A 8 30.14 -32.09 -21.67
CA LYS A 8 31.02 -31.59 -20.60
C LYS A 8 32.05 -30.61 -21.15
N ASP A 9 32.52 -30.85 -22.37
CA ASP A 9 33.55 -30.05 -23.03
C ASP A 9 33.06 -28.63 -23.30
N THR A 10 31.77 -28.46 -23.61
CA THR A 10 31.15 -27.14 -23.82
C THR A 10 31.23 -26.28 -22.56
N TRP A 11 30.92 -26.87 -21.40
CA TRP A 11 30.94 -26.16 -20.12
C TRP A 11 32.36 -25.89 -19.62
N GLN A 12 33.31 -26.80 -19.89
CA GLN A 12 34.73 -26.58 -19.62
C GLN A 12 35.26 -25.41 -20.46
N GLU A 13 34.93 -25.34 -21.74
CA GLU A 13 35.34 -24.22 -22.59
C GLU A 13 34.77 -22.89 -22.14
N VAL A 14 33.49 -22.84 -21.74
CA VAL A 14 32.88 -21.62 -21.18
C VAL A 14 33.59 -21.22 -19.88
N PHE A 15 33.90 -22.16 -18.99
CA PHE A 15 34.57 -21.84 -17.74
C PHE A 15 36.01 -21.34 -17.96
N ASP A 16 36.78 -22.01 -18.82
CA ASP A 16 38.15 -21.62 -19.18
C ASP A 16 38.20 -20.28 -19.90
N SER A 17 37.21 -20.01 -20.76
CA SER A 17 37.01 -18.71 -21.39
C SER A 17 36.87 -17.59 -20.33
N LEU A 18 36.03 -17.81 -19.34
CA LEU A 18 35.67 -16.81 -18.34
C LEU A 18 36.74 -16.64 -17.25
N SER A 19 37.47 -17.71 -16.93
CA SER A 19 38.51 -17.70 -15.90
C SER A 19 39.82 -17.05 -16.36
N LYS A 20 40.06 -16.95 -17.67
CA LYS A 20 41.24 -16.25 -18.24
C LYS A 20 41.32 -14.78 -17.81
N ASN A 21 40.17 -14.10 -17.65
CA ASN A 21 40.11 -12.69 -17.23
C ASN A 21 39.04 -12.47 -16.14
N LYS A 22 39.31 -12.95 -14.93
CA LYS A 22 38.39 -12.91 -13.78
C LYS A 22 37.84 -11.50 -13.49
N LEU A 23 38.69 -10.48 -13.51
CA LEU A 23 38.30 -9.10 -13.19
C LEU A 23 37.27 -8.57 -14.21
N ARG A 24 37.50 -8.85 -15.49
CA ARG A 24 36.57 -8.48 -16.56
C ARG A 24 35.24 -9.21 -16.39
N THR A 25 35.28 -10.53 -16.20
CA THR A 25 34.08 -11.34 -16.00
C THR A 25 33.24 -10.82 -14.84
N ILE A 26 33.86 -10.43 -13.72
CA ILE A 26 33.16 -9.80 -12.59
C ILE A 26 32.54 -8.46 -12.99
N LEU A 27 33.31 -7.55 -13.62
CA LEU A 27 32.78 -6.25 -14.09
C LEU A 27 31.60 -6.40 -15.07
N THR A 28 31.65 -7.41 -15.94
CA THR A 28 30.56 -7.76 -16.86
C THR A 28 29.29 -8.17 -16.11
N MET A 29 29.44 -8.99 -15.08
CA MET A 29 28.32 -9.48 -14.29
C MET A 29 27.69 -8.38 -13.42
N VAL A 30 28.48 -7.41 -12.94
CA VAL A 30 28.00 -6.32 -12.05
C VAL A 30 26.84 -5.54 -12.66
N GLY A 31 26.85 -5.26 -13.97
CA GLY A 31 25.77 -4.49 -14.61
C GLY A 31 24.41 -5.19 -14.55
N VAL A 32 24.36 -6.46 -14.94
CA VAL A 32 23.12 -7.27 -14.86
C VAL A 32 22.75 -7.59 -13.42
N TRP A 33 23.73 -7.90 -12.59
CA TRP A 33 23.55 -8.11 -11.16
C TRP A 33 22.87 -6.91 -10.50
N TRP A 34 23.37 -5.69 -10.76
CA TRP A 34 22.81 -4.45 -10.23
C TRP A 34 21.40 -4.17 -10.73
N GLY A 35 21.14 -4.39 -12.03
CA GLY A 35 19.81 -4.21 -12.60
C GLY A 35 18.76 -5.13 -11.95
N ILE A 36 19.11 -6.40 -11.76
CA ILE A 36 18.20 -7.35 -11.10
C ILE A 36 18.06 -7.08 -9.61
N LEU A 37 19.14 -6.74 -8.92
CA LEU A 37 19.10 -6.33 -7.51
C LEU A 37 18.15 -5.16 -7.31
N LEU A 38 18.26 -4.11 -8.15
CA LEU A 38 17.37 -2.96 -8.09
C LEU A 38 15.92 -3.34 -8.40
N LEU A 39 15.67 -4.14 -9.43
CA LEU A 39 14.33 -4.60 -9.80
C LEU A 39 13.67 -5.35 -8.62
N ILE A 40 14.37 -6.31 -8.01
CA ILE A 40 13.85 -7.10 -6.89
C ILE A 40 13.66 -6.24 -5.65
N GLY A 41 14.64 -5.39 -5.31
CA GLY A 41 14.58 -4.50 -4.16
C GLY A 41 13.43 -3.50 -4.25
N LEU A 42 13.29 -2.81 -5.39
CA LEU A 42 12.22 -1.84 -5.61
C LEU A 42 10.85 -2.52 -5.63
N LEU A 43 10.70 -3.64 -6.34
CA LEU A 43 9.41 -4.32 -6.44
C LEU A 43 8.96 -4.92 -5.10
N GLY A 44 9.89 -5.54 -4.38
CA GLY A 44 9.61 -6.07 -3.04
C GLY A 44 9.26 -4.95 -2.06
N SER A 45 9.95 -3.81 -2.12
CA SER A 45 9.64 -2.64 -1.28
C SER A 45 8.28 -2.02 -1.63
N ALA A 46 7.98 -1.85 -2.92
CA ALA A 46 6.69 -1.34 -3.39
C ALA A 46 5.52 -2.23 -2.94
N ARG A 47 5.69 -3.56 -3.01
CA ARG A 47 4.72 -4.52 -2.48
C ARG A 47 4.63 -4.47 -0.95
N GLY A 48 5.75 -4.27 -0.26
CA GLY A 48 5.75 -4.13 1.19
C GLY A 48 4.98 -2.88 1.66
N LEU A 49 5.06 -1.77 0.92
CA LEU A 49 4.24 -0.57 1.14
C LEU A 49 2.75 -0.84 0.89
N GLU A 50 2.42 -1.52 -0.21
CA GLU A 50 1.05 -1.92 -0.51
C GLU A 50 0.47 -2.86 0.56
N ASN A 51 1.26 -3.83 1.02
CA ASN A 51 0.87 -4.73 2.11
C ASN A 51 0.65 -3.97 3.42
N SER A 52 1.50 -2.98 3.74
CA SER A 52 1.32 -2.14 4.92
C SER A 52 0.02 -1.33 4.81
N PHE A 53 -0.24 -0.74 3.64
CA PHE A 53 -1.50 -0.06 3.34
C PHE A 53 -2.70 -1.00 3.52
N ASN A 54 -2.69 -2.17 2.89
CA ASN A 54 -3.77 -3.16 3.01
C ASN A 54 -3.92 -3.69 4.44
N ARG A 55 -2.86 -3.82 5.23
CA ARG A 55 -2.93 -4.20 6.65
C ARG A 55 -3.59 -3.13 7.48
N LEU A 56 -3.24 -1.87 7.25
CA LEU A 56 -3.76 -0.74 8.03
C LEU A 56 -5.21 -0.39 7.65
N PHE A 57 -5.64 -0.75 6.43
CA PHE A 57 -6.89 -0.28 5.88
C PHE A 57 -7.82 -1.35 5.29
N GLY A 58 -7.40 -2.60 5.15
CA GLY A 58 -8.15 -3.65 4.45
C GLY A 58 -9.49 -4.00 5.09
N ASP A 59 -9.62 -3.79 6.39
CA ASP A 59 -10.86 -3.97 7.16
C ASP A 59 -11.67 -2.69 7.33
N PHE A 60 -11.17 -1.54 6.87
CA PHE A 60 -11.88 -0.28 6.99
C PHE A 60 -12.98 -0.21 5.93
N ALA A 61 -14.14 0.34 6.27
CA ALA A 61 -15.23 0.57 5.31
C ALA A 61 -14.82 1.66 4.30
N THR A 62 -14.04 1.26 3.29
CA THR A 62 -13.45 2.13 2.25
C THR A 62 -14.51 2.90 1.47
N ASN A 63 -15.74 2.38 1.41
CA ASN A 63 -16.89 3.01 0.75
C ASN A 63 -17.73 3.88 1.69
N SER A 64 -17.08 4.73 2.48
CA SER A 64 -17.75 5.62 3.45
C SER A 64 -17.47 7.09 3.19
N VAL A 65 -18.46 7.94 3.46
CA VAL A 65 -18.35 9.39 3.43
C VAL A 65 -18.85 9.99 4.73
N PHE A 66 -18.11 10.94 5.27
CA PHE A 66 -18.53 11.75 6.40
C PHE A 66 -19.11 13.07 5.88
N ILE A 67 -20.27 13.48 6.39
CA ILE A 67 -20.92 14.75 6.02
C ILE A 67 -21.26 15.52 7.28
N TRP A 68 -20.95 16.82 7.31
CA TRP A 68 -21.30 17.73 8.40
C TRP A 68 -21.83 19.05 7.87
N GLY A 69 -22.65 19.72 8.68
CA GLY A 69 -23.15 21.05 8.37
C GLY A 69 -22.07 22.13 8.52
N GLN A 70 -22.11 23.14 7.66
CA GLN A 70 -21.26 24.33 7.70
C GLN A 70 -22.12 25.59 7.53
N SER A 71 -21.51 26.77 7.50
CA SER A 71 -22.21 28.02 7.23
C SER A 71 -22.47 28.18 5.73
N THR A 72 -23.72 28.49 5.36
CA THR A 72 -24.09 28.82 3.97
C THR A 72 -23.30 30.02 3.45
N SER A 73 -23.06 30.05 2.14
CA SER A 73 -22.39 31.17 1.47
C SER A 73 -23.28 31.90 0.47
N MET A 74 -24.54 31.48 0.33
CA MET A 74 -25.50 32.09 -0.59
C MET A 74 -26.86 32.28 0.09
N PRO A 75 -27.55 33.39 -0.16
CA PRO A 75 -28.93 33.56 0.27
C PRO A 75 -29.87 32.68 -0.58
N PHE A 76 -30.93 32.14 0.04
CA PHE A 76 -31.91 31.31 -0.67
C PHE A 76 -33.25 31.26 0.05
N LYS A 77 -34.37 31.34 -0.68
CA LYS A 77 -35.75 31.27 -0.14
C LYS A 77 -35.97 32.11 1.12
N GLY A 78 -35.46 33.34 1.14
CA GLY A 78 -35.61 34.27 2.28
C GLY A 78 -34.60 34.10 3.42
N PHE A 79 -33.69 33.13 3.34
CA PHE A 79 -32.56 32.99 4.26
C PHE A 79 -31.34 33.78 3.77
N GLN A 80 -30.64 34.42 4.70
CA GLN A 80 -29.37 35.09 4.45
C GLN A 80 -28.20 34.09 4.40
N GLU A 81 -27.07 34.54 3.84
CA GLU A 81 -25.79 33.83 3.94
C GLU A 81 -25.28 33.77 5.38
N GLY A 82 -24.34 32.86 5.68
CA GLY A 82 -23.77 32.69 7.01
C GLY A 82 -24.59 31.83 7.97
N ARG A 83 -25.76 31.32 7.53
CA ARG A 83 -26.61 30.44 8.34
C ARG A 83 -25.89 29.12 8.63
N GLU A 84 -25.73 28.80 9.91
CA GLU A 84 -25.22 27.50 10.35
C GLU A 84 -26.23 26.39 9.99
N VAL A 85 -25.81 25.45 9.15
CA VAL A 85 -26.64 24.31 8.79
C VAL A 85 -26.57 23.26 9.90
N LYS A 86 -27.72 22.88 10.44
CA LYS A 86 -27.84 21.89 11.51
C LYS A 86 -28.40 20.61 10.95
N LEU A 87 -27.65 19.52 11.10
CA LEU A 87 -28.13 18.19 10.74
C LEU A 87 -29.03 17.65 11.86
N THR A 88 -30.06 16.91 11.46
CA THR A 88 -30.99 16.25 12.39
C THR A 88 -31.10 14.75 12.15
N LEU A 89 -31.63 14.01 13.12
CA LEU A 89 -31.95 12.59 12.97
C LEU A 89 -32.95 12.34 11.83
N SER A 90 -33.88 13.27 11.59
CA SER A 90 -34.79 13.16 10.44
C SER A 90 -34.03 13.26 9.11
N ASN A 91 -32.96 14.07 9.04
CA ASN A 91 -32.12 14.09 7.84
C ASN A 91 -31.43 12.74 7.62
N ALA A 92 -30.90 12.12 8.67
CA ALA A 92 -30.26 10.80 8.59
C ALA A 92 -31.22 9.76 8.00
N LYS A 93 -32.44 9.67 8.56
CA LYS A 93 -33.48 8.75 8.12
C LYS A 93 -33.93 9.00 6.67
N LYS A 94 -34.11 10.27 6.29
CA LYS A 94 -34.49 10.60 4.91
C LYS A 94 -33.40 10.24 3.90
N ILE A 95 -32.13 10.37 4.26
CA ILE A 95 -31.01 9.93 3.40
C ILE A 95 -31.07 8.42 3.21
N GLU A 96 -31.22 7.67 4.29
CA GLU A 96 -31.34 6.21 4.27
C GLU A 96 -32.51 5.73 3.40
N GLU A 97 -33.65 6.43 3.44
CA GLU A 97 -34.86 6.06 2.69
C GLU A 97 -34.85 6.48 1.21
N ASN A 98 -34.15 7.57 0.85
CA ASN A 98 -34.31 8.21 -0.47
C ASN A 98 -33.06 8.16 -1.35
N VAL A 99 -31.89 7.79 -0.81
CA VAL A 99 -30.65 7.67 -1.57
C VAL A 99 -30.36 6.19 -1.82
N GLU A 100 -30.30 5.82 -3.11
CA GLU A 100 -30.05 4.44 -3.52
C GLU A 100 -28.60 4.02 -3.24
N GLY A 101 -28.40 2.73 -2.95
CA GLY A 101 -27.05 2.16 -2.77
C GLY A 101 -26.44 2.39 -1.39
N ILE A 102 -27.17 3.00 -0.45
CA ILE A 102 -26.74 3.09 0.95
C ILE A 102 -26.88 1.72 1.63
N GLU A 103 -25.85 1.36 2.40
CA GLU A 103 -25.86 0.21 3.30
C GLU A 103 -26.22 0.65 4.72
N PHE A 104 -25.58 1.71 5.22
CA PHE A 104 -25.83 2.25 6.56
C PHE A 104 -25.70 3.78 6.60
N VAL A 105 -26.52 4.42 7.44
CA VAL A 105 -26.37 5.83 7.84
C VAL A 105 -26.24 5.91 9.35
N LEU A 106 -25.09 6.37 9.85
CA LEU A 106 -24.86 6.55 11.28
C LEU A 106 -24.77 8.03 11.64
N PRO A 107 -25.76 8.57 12.38
CA PRO A 107 -25.64 9.89 12.98
C PRO A 107 -24.69 9.84 14.17
N ARG A 108 -23.75 10.80 14.23
CA ARG A 108 -22.74 10.88 15.28
C ARG A 108 -22.62 12.29 15.80
N SER A 109 -22.29 12.41 17.08
CA SER A 109 -22.03 13.70 17.73
C SER A 109 -20.79 13.56 18.58
N GLN A 110 -19.98 14.60 18.63
CA GLN A 110 -18.79 14.62 19.44
C GLN A 110 -18.66 15.94 20.20
N LYS A 111 -17.92 15.90 21.30
CA LYS A 111 -17.60 17.06 22.11
C LYS A 111 -16.28 16.81 22.84
N SER A 112 -15.46 17.85 22.95
CA SER A 112 -14.31 17.84 23.87
C SER A 112 -14.82 17.93 25.31
N VAL A 113 -14.34 17.05 26.16
CA VAL A 113 -14.76 16.90 27.55
C VAL A 113 -13.54 16.81 28.45
N VAL A 114 -13.71 17.13 29.73
CA VAL A 114 -12.70 16.87 30.74
C VAL A 114 -13.16 15.66 31.53
N ALA A 115 -12.37 14.59 31.48
CA ALA A 115 -12.56 13.41 32.29
C ALA A 115 -11.68 13.52 33.54
N THR A 116 -12.28 13.32 34.70
CA THR A 116 -11.60 13.39 35.99
C THR A 116 -11.84 12.10 36.77
N ARG A 117 -10.78 11.60 37.38
CA ARG A 117 -10.83 10.46 38.28
C ARG A 117 -9.84 10.67 39.40
N ASN A 118 -10.33 10.67 40.64
CA ASN A 118 -9.55 11.01 41.83
C ASN A 118 -8.85 12.38 41.67
N PHE A 119 -7.53 12.39 41.57
CA PHE A 119 -6.71 13.59 41.36
C PHE A 119 -6.20 13.74 39.92
N LEU A 120 -6.53 12.80 39.03
CA LEU A 120 -6.13 12.82 37.62
C LEU A 120 -7.24 13.45 36.78
N SER A 121 -6.86 14.35 35.87
CA SER A 121 -7.78 15.00 34.94
C SER A 121 -7.14 15.06 33.56
N SER A 122 -7.92 14.78 32.51
CA SER A 122 -7.47 14.87 31.13
C SER A 122 -8.54 15.43 30.20
N GLY A 123 -8.11 16.25 29.24
CA GLY A 123 -8.95 16.75 28.15
C GLY A 123 -9.01 15.73 27.03
N LEU A 124 -10.19 15.17 26.79
CA LEU A 124 -10.41 14.06 25.87
C LEU A 124 -11.58 14.35 24.93
N SER A 125 -11.66 13.66 23.80
CA SER A 125 -12.77 13.73 22.85
C SER A 125 -13.78 12.61 23.12
N MET A 126 -15.02 12.99 23.42
CA MET A 126 -16.12 12.04 23.61
C MET A 126 -17.07 12.05 22.42
N ALA A 127 -17.42 10.87 21.93
CA ALA A 127 -18.45 10.65 20.92
C ALA A 127 -19.67 9.93 21.48
N GLY A 128 -20.85 10.33 21.01
CA GLY A 128 -22.10 9.58 21.19
C GLY A 128 -22.29 8.65 20.00
N ASP A 129 -22.46 7.35 20.27
CA ASP A 129 -22.38 6.30 19.26
C ASP A 129 -23.44 5.21 19.38
N TYR A 130 -23.61 4.50 18.26
CA TYR A 130 -24.48 3.34 18.13
C TYR A 130 -23.66 2.05 18.19
N PRO A 131 -24.27 0.93 18.66
CA PRO A 131 -23.63 -0.39 18.71
C PRO A 131 -23.05 -0.84 17.36
N LEU A 132 -23.73 -0.48 16.27
CA LEU A 132 -23.35 -0.83 14.91
C LEU A 132 -21.95 -0.31 14.51
N LEU A 133 -21.45 0.73 15.19
CA LEU A 133 -20.10 1.26 14.93
C LEU A 133 -19.00 0.20 15.13
N ASP A 134 -19.16 -0.69 16.12
CA ASP A 134 -18.19 -1.75 16.37
C ASP A 134 -18.12 -2.74 15.20
N GLN A 135 -19.25 -3.01 14.54
CA GLN A 135 -19.28 -3.87 13.35
C GLN A 135 -18.63 -3.18 12.13
N LEU A 136 -18.80 -1.86 12.00
CA LEU A 136 -18.27 -1.09 10.87
C LEU A 136 -16.77 -0.76 11.00
N GLN A 137 -16.30 -0.51 12.22
CA GLN A 137 -14.91 -0.14 12.48
C GLN A 137 -14.09 -1.29 13.08
N LYS A 138 -14.72 -2.44 13.40
CA LYS A 138 -14.12 -3.63 14.03
C LYS A 138 -13.14 -3.24 15.14
N LYS A 139 -13.60 -2.42 16.10
CA LYS A 139 -12.71 -1.91 17.15
C LYS A 139 -12.16 -3.08 17.95
N LYS A 140 -10.84 -3.14 18.09
CA LYS A 140 -10.19 -4.20 18.85
C LYS A 140 -10.34 -3.90 20.35
N LEU A 141 -11.32 -4.53 20.98
CA LEU A 141 -11.54 -4.44 22.42
C LEU A 141 -10.46 -5.22 23.16
N ILE A 142 -9.78 -4.55 24.10
CA ILE A 142 -8.77 -5.15 24.97
C ILE A 142 -9.48 -5.85 26.14
N ASN A 143 -10.46 -5.16 26.75
CA ASN A 143 -11.20 -5.64 27.90
C ASN A 143 -12.67 -5.19 27.80
N GLY A 144 -13.59 -6.04 28.26
CA GLY A 144 -15.00 -5.69 28.43
C GLY A 144 -15.80 -5.81 27.13
N ARG A 145 -16.71 -4.88 26.90
CA ARG A 145 -17.62 -4.88 25.74
C ARG A 145 -17.78 -3.47 25.16
N PHE A 146 -18.19 -3.39 23.89
CA PHE A 146 -18.67 -2.14 23.32
C PHE A 146 -20.11 -1.82 23.78
N ILE A 147 -20.61 -0.65 23.37
CA ILE A 147 -22.00 -0.19 23.60
C ILE A 147 -22.97 -1.16 22.92
N ASN A 148 -24.05 -1.53 23.62
CA ASN A 148 -25.10 -2.39 23.07
C ASN A 148 -26.46 -1.67 22.98
N GLN A 149 -27.44 -2.33 22.35
CA GLN A 149 -28.76 -1.73 22.15
C GLN A 149 -29.49 -1.43 23.47
N ASN A 150 -29.29 -2.28 24.50
CA ASN A 150 -29.87 -2.07 25.82
C ASN A 150 -29.34 -0.79 26.50
N ASP A 151 -28.06 -0.43 26.27
CA ASP A 151 -27.48 0.80 26.77
C ASP A 151 -28.10 2.04 26.11
N ILE A 152 -28.43 1.94 24.81
CA ILE A 152 -29.11 2.99 24.03
C ILE A 152 -30.56 3.15 24.52
N ASP A 153 -31.31 2.05 24.58
CA ASP A 153 -32.75 2.07 24.91
C ASP A 153 -33.02 2.59 26.33
N ASN A 154 -32.10 2.30 27.27
CA ASN A 154 -32.23 2.70 28.67
C ASN A 154 -31.42 3.95 29.05
N ASN A 155 -30.85 4.66 28.07
CA ASN A 155 -30.01 5.85 28.31
C ASN A 155 -28.94 5.62 29.39
N LYS A 156 -28.27 4.47 29.36
CA LYS A 156 -27.33 4.12 30.42
C LYS A 156 -26.12 5.06 30.38
N LYS A 157 -25.63 5.44 31.56
CA LYS A 157 -24.39 6.23 31.73
C LYS A 157 -23.18 5.30 31.75
N VAL A 158 -22.91 4.70 30.60
CA VAL A 158 -21.76 3.82 30.37
C VAL A 158 -20.79 4.48 29.39
N VAL A 159 -19.50 4.17 29.54
CA VAL A 159 -18.44 4.68 28.66
C VAL A 159 -17.49 3.56 28.26
N VAL A 160 -17.08 3.57 26.99
CA VAL A 160 -15.97 2.76 26.48
C VAL A 160 -14.80 3.71 26.22
N ILE A 161 -13.63 3.41 26.77
CA ILE A 161 -12.47 4.31 26.73
C ILE A 161 -11.36 3.74 25.85
N SER A 162 -10.56 4.61 25.24
CA SER A 162 -9.37 4.22 24.49
C SER A 162 -8.25 3.78 25.43
N GLU A 163 -7.30 3.02 24.90
CA GLU A 163 -6.09 2.66 25.63
C GLU A 163 -5.30 3.90 26.12
N ASP A 164 -5.30 4.98 25.34
CA ASP A 164 -4.64 6.23 25.72
C ASP A 164 -5.37 6.95 26.86
N ALA A 165 -6.71 6.97 26.84
CA ALA A 165 -7.50 7.47 27.95
C ALA A 165 -7.31 6.63 29.22
N TYR A 166 -7.17 5.30 29.07
CA TYR A 166 -6.85 4.41 30.17
C TYR A 166 -5.50 4.75 30.81
N LYS A 167 -4.44 4.90 30.01
CA LYS A 167 -3.08 5.27 30.47
C LYS A 167 -3.03 6.60 31.23
N GLN A 168 -3.96 7.52 30.95
CA GLN A 168 -4.01 8.84 31.59
C GLN A 168 -4.87 8.87 32.86
N LEU A 169 -5.88 7.99 32.99
CA LEU A 169 -6.88 8.05 34.06
C LEU A 169 -6.78 6.88 35.06
N PHE A 170 -6.05 5.82 34.72
CA PHE A 170 -5.90 4.61 35.55
C PHE A 170 -4.43 4.32 35.83
N GLU A 171 -4.18 3.69 36.97
CA GLU A 171 -2.85 3.16 37.26
C GLU A 171 -2.56 1.94 36.37
N LYS A 172 -1.28 1.69 36.12
CA LYS A 172 -0.85 0.54 35.31
C LYS A 172 -1.37 -0.76 35.94
N ASP A 173 -2.00 -1.60 35.12
CA ASP A 173 -2.60 -2.89 35.49
C ASP A 173 -3.86 -2.78 36.39
N GLU A 174 -4.39 -1.58 36.62
CA GLU A 174 -5.67 -1.41 37.33
C GLU A 174 -6.85 -1.87 36.47
N ASN A 175 -7.78 -2.64 37.03
CA ASN A 175 -9.01 -3.02 36.32
C ASN A 175 -9.96 -1.82 36.18
N ALA A 176 -10.11 -1.32 34.96
CA ALA A 176 -11.00 -0.21 34.64
C ALA A 176 -12.49 -0.60 34.61
N ILE A 177 -12.83 -1.86 34.31
CA ILE A 177 -14.23 -2.26 34.10
C ILE A 177 -15.04 -2.14 35.39
N GLY A 178 -16.21 -1.53 35.30
CA GLY A 178 -17.12 -1.31 36.42
C GLY A 178 -16.75 -0.13 37.31
N LYS A 179 -15.62 0.54 37.06
CA LYS A 179 -15.23 1.76 37.78
C LYS A 179 -15.96 2.97 37.20
N TYR A 180 -16.04 4.02 38.01
CA TYR A 180 -16.62 5.30 37.62
C TYR A 180 -15.55 6.29 37.16
N ILE A 181 -15.88 7.06 36.12
CA ILE A 181 -15.14 8.24 35.68
C ILE A 181 -16.12 9.43 35.72
N ASP A 182 -15.70 10.53 36.32
CA ASP A 182 -16.45 11.78 36.24
C ASP A 182 -16.14 12.47 34.91
N ILE A 183 -17.18 12.76 34.12
CA ILE A 183 -17.02 13.46 32.86
C ILE A 183 -17.93 14.68 32.87
N ASN A 184 -17.34 15.87 32.96
CA ASN A 184 -18.03 17.14 33.16
C ASN A 184 -19.06 17.11 34.33
N GLY A 185 -18.73 16.48 35.46
CA GLY A 185 -19.61 16.40 36.63
C GLY A 185 -20.65 15.28 36.59
N ILE A 186 -20.53 14.33 35.65
CA ILE A 186 -21.43 13.18 35.52
C ILE A 186 -20.61 11.89 35.60
N ASN A 187 -20.99 11.01 36.53
CA ASN A 187 -20.37 9.69 36.66
C ASN A 187 -20.82 8.72 35.57
N PHE A 188 -19.87 8.19 34.82
CA PHE A 188 -20.05 7.11 33.85
C PHE A 188 -19.37 5.84 34.32
N THR A 189 -20.00 4.69 34.10
CA THR A 189 -19.39 3.37 34.39
C THR A 189 -18.60 2.90 33.16
N VAL A 190 -17.33 2.54 33.35
CA VAL A 190 -16.51 1.98 32.27
C VAL A 190 -16.95 0.55 31.97
N VAL A 191 -17.33 0.27 30.73
CA VAL A 191 -17.79 -1.07 30.30
C VAL A 191 -16.85 -1.75 29.31
N GLY A 192 -15.88 -1.01 28.77
CA GLY A 192 -14.85 -1.58 27.91
C GLY A 192 -13.68 -0.63 27.67
N VAL A 193 -12.57 -1.22 27.23
CA VAL A 193 -11.35 -0.53 26.80
C VAL A 193 -11.01 -1.01 25.39
N PHE A 194 -10.79 -0.10 24.45
CA PHE A 194 -10.43 -0.42 23.07
C PHE A 194 -9.02 0.07 22.71
N GLU A 195 -8.34 -0.69 21.87
CA GLU A 195 -7.04 -0.32 21.30
C GLU A 195 -7.25 0.81 20.28
N VAL A 196 -6.44 1.86 20.37
CA VAL A 196 -6.44 2.92 19.36
C VAL A 196 -5.86 2.32 18.09
N GLY A 197 -6.68 2.16 17.06
CA GLY A 197 -6.21 1.69 15.77
C GLY A 197 -5.14 2.63 15.21
N ASN A 198 -4.13 2.08 14.54
CA ASN A 198 -2.99 2.83 14.00
C ASN A 198 -3.36 3.96 13.03
N ILE A 199 -4.59 3.93 12.49
CA ILE A 199 -5.07 4.98 11.59
C ILE A 199 -6.48 5.42 11.98
N ASN A 200 -6.61 6.70 12.28
CA ASN A 200 -7.89 7.34 12.54
C ASN A 200 -8.24 8.28 11.37
N MET A 201 -9.06 7.80 10.43
CA MET A 201 -9.49 8.55 9.23
C MET A 201 -10.73 9.44 9.47
N GLY A 202 -10.96 9.81 10.72
CA GLY A 202 -12.02 10.72 11.16
C GLY A 202 -11.54 11.55 12.35
N PRO A 203 -12.44 12.28 13.02
CA PRO A 203 -12.09 12.96 14.26
C PRO A 203 -11.55 11.95 15.29
N SER A 204 -10.50 12.32 16.03
CA SER A 204 -10.02 11.50 17.16
C SER A 204 -11.09 11.42 18.24
N GLN A 205 -11.30 10.21 18.74
CA GLN A 205 -12.32 9.90 19.72
C GLN A 205 -11.71 8.97 20.75
N ASP A 206 -11.59 9.49 21.97
CA ASP A 206 -10.97 8.79 23.09
C ASP A 206 -12.01 8.03 23.90
N MET A 207 -13.27 8.47 23.85
CA MET A 207 -14.37 7.88 24.61
C MET A 207 -15.63 7.76 23.77
N HIS A 208 -16.33 6.65 23.94
CA HIS A 208 -17.62 6.37 23.32
C HIS A 208 -18.68 6.17 24.39
N ILE A 209 -19.81 6.89 24.28
CA ILE A 209 -20.99 6.72 25.12
C ILE A 209 -22.22 6.44 24.26
N PRO A 210 -23.31 5.87 24.81
CA PRO A 210 -24.54 5.68 24.04
C PRO A 210 -25.05 7.00 23.46
N PHE A 211 -25.40 6.99 22.18
CA PHE A 211 -25.83 8.20 21.46
C PHE A 211 -27.02 8.91 22.13
N THR A 212 -28.01 8.16 22.61
CA THR A 212 -29.18 8.69 23.31
C THR A 212 -28.80 9.37 24.63
N THR A 213 -27.90 8.77 25.40
CA THR A 213 -27.31 9.38 26.61
C THR A 213 -26.57 10.67 26.29
N PHE A 214 -25.78 10.71 25.20
CA PHE A 214 -25.09 11.92 24.75
C PHE A 214 -26.08 13.04 24.41
N GLN A 215 -27.16 12.71 23.70
CA GLN A 215 -28.19 13.67 23.33
C GLN A 215 -28.89 14.27 24.56
N GLN A 216 -29.21 13.44 25.54
CA GLN A 216 -29.88 13.86 26.76
C GLN A 216 -28.99 14.77 27.62
N ILE A 217 -27.73 14.39 27.82
CA ILE A 217 -26.78 15.13 28.68
C ILE A 217 -26.48 16.52 28.11
N TYR A 218 -26.31 16.63 26.79
CA TYR A 218 -25.96 17.90 26.15
C TYR A 218 -27.14 18.63 25.51
N ASN A 219 -28.37 18.22 25.85
CA ASN A 219 -29.61 18.83 25.35
C ASN A 219 -29.61 19.04 23.83
N ARG A 220 -29.17 18.02 23.08
CA ARG A 220 -29.05 18.10 21.61
C ARG A 220 -30.38 17.92 20.90
N GLY A 221 -31.40 17.38 21.57
CA GLY A 221 -32.68 17.06 20.93
C GLY A 221 -32.46 16.13 19.74
N ASP A 222 -32.98 16.51 18.58
CA ASP A 222 -32.81 15.77 17.32
C ASP A 222 -31.52 16.11 16.56
N ARG A 223 -30.71 17.05 17.06
CA ARG A 223 -29.52 17.56 16.35
C ARG A 223 -28.36 16.58 16.44
N ILE A 224 -27.61 16.49 15.34
CA ILE A 224 -26.44 15.62 15.21
C ILE A 224 -25.24 16.44 14.73
N GLY A 225 -24.03 16.01 15.09
CA GLY A 225 -22.80 16.70 14.67
C GLY A 225 -22.46 16.41 13.20
N TRP A 226 -22.47 15.13 12.84
CA TRP A 226 -22.12 14.66 11.50
C TRP A 226 -22.77 13.31 11.20
N LEU A 227 -22.74 12.92 9.93
CA LEU A 227 -23.28 11.68 9.41
C LEU A 227 -22.14 10.86 8.81
N MET A 228 -22.04 9.59 9.17
CA MET A 228 -21.32 8.59 8.40
C MET A 228 -22.31 7.94 7.45
N ILE A 229 -22.03 7.93 6.16
CA ILE A 229 -22.80 7.19 5.18
C ILE A 229 -21.88 6.15 4.57
N THR A 230 -22.28 4.88 4.63
CA THR A 230 -21.56 3.77 4.01
C THR A 230 -22.40 3.24 2.87
N GLY A 231 -21.84 3.22 1.67
CA GLY A 231 -22.48 2.68 0.48
C GLY A 231 -22.16 1.20 0.29
N ARG A 232 -23.07 0.46 -0.34
CA ARG A 232 -22.83 -0.92 -0.79
C ARG A 232 -21.70 -0.94 -1.82
N GLN A 233 -20.96 -2.06 -1.88
CA GLN A 233 -19.76 -2.18 -2.72
C GLN A 233 -20.04 -1.97 -4.23
N GLU A 234 -21.26 -2.25 -4.71
CA GLU A 234 -21.61 -2.06 -6.12
C GLU A 234 -21.80 -0.59 -6.51
N TYR A 235 -22.01 0.30 -5.55
CA TYR A 235 -22.34 1.71 -5.79
C TYR A 235 -21.15 2.62 -5.53
N ASN A 236 -21.03 3.65 -6.35
CA ASN A 236 -19.96 4.65 -6.23
C ASN A 236 -20.26 5.63 -5.09
N ILE A 237 -19.45 5.62 -4.02
CA ILE A 237 -19.63 6.54 -2.88
C ILE A 237 -19.58 8.02 -3.24
N LYS A 238 -18.90 8.41 -4.33
CA LYS A 238 -18.90 9.79 -4.82
C LYS A 238 -20.28 10.21 -5.35
N GLN A 239 -20.99 9.27 -5.98
CA GLN A 239 -22.36 9.50 -6.43
C GLN A 239 -23.29 9.60 -5.21
N ILE A 240 -23.21 8.65 -4.28
CA ILE A 240 -23.96 8.66 -3.02
C ILE A 240 -23.73 9.96 -2.23
N GLU A 241 -22.48 10.44 -2.14
CA GLU A 241 -22.15 11.72 -1.50
C GLU A 241 -22.88 12.89 -2.18
N THR A 242 -22.89 12.92 -3.51
CA THR A 242 -23.52 13.98 -4.30
C THR A 242 -25.03 13.99 -4.07
N ASP A 243 -25.65 12.81 -4.12
CA ASP A 243 -27.09 12.64 -3.95
C ASP A 243 -27.52 12.95 -2.51
N ALA A 244 -26.75 12.49 -1.52
CA ALA A 244 -26.99 12.81 -0.11
C ALA A 244 -26.86 14.31 0.17
N LYS A 245 -25.85 14.99 -0.38
CA LYS A 245 -25.71 16.44 -0.25
C LYS A 245 -26.86 17.19 -0.94
N LEU A 246 -27.27 16.77 -2.13
CA LEU A 246 -28.37 17.39 -2.85
C LEU A 246 -29.69 17.27 -2.08
N LEU A 247 -29.99 16.08 -1.55
CA LEU A 247 -31.15 15.85 -0.70
C LEU A 247 -31.09 16.72 0.56
N LEU A 248 -29.94 16.77 1.22
CA LEU A 248 -29.73 17.62 2.40
C LEU A 248 -29.92 19.11 2.09
N LYS A 249 -29.46 19.61 0.93
CA LYS A 249 -29.68 20.99 0.49
C LYS A 249 -31.17 21.29 0.31
N ASN A 250 -31.90 20.37 -0.33
CA ASN A 250 -33.34 20.50 -0.53
C ASN A 250 -34.09 20.55 0.82
N LEU A 251 -33.81 19.58 1.71
CA LEU A 251 -34.45 19.48 3.03
C LEU A 251 -34.20 20.69 3.93
N ASN A 252 -33.04 21.36 3.78
CA ASN A 252 -32.66 22.51 4.60
C ASN A 252 -32.92 23.87 3.92
N ASN A 253 -33.58 23.89 2.76
CA ASN A 253 -33.75 25.11 1.95
C ASN A 253 -32.42 25.84 1.74
N ILE A 254 -31.43 25.14 1.20
CA ILE A 254 -30.12 25.68 0.82
C ILE A 254 -30.08 25.75 -0.71
N HIS A 255 -29.40 26.78 -1.24
CA HIS A 255 -29.22 26.92 -2.68
C HIS A 255 -28.55 25.65 -3.27
N PRO A 256 -29.05 25.06 -4.37
CA PRO A 256 -28.47 23.83 -4.95
C PRO A 256 -26.97 23.93 -5.28
N GLU A 257 -26.53 25.11 -5.73
CA GLU A 257 -25.12 25.41 -6.05
C GLU A 257 -24.25 25.80 -4.85
N ASP A 258 -24.82 25.96 -3.64
CA ASP A 258 -24.01 26.29 -2.45
C ASP A 258 -23.26 25.04 -1.98
N ASN A 259 -21.99 24.95 -2.35
CA ASN A 259 -21.10 23.84 -1.96
C ASN A 259 -20.46 24.03 -0.59
N ARG A 260 -20.58 25.21 0.03
CA ARG A 260 -19.98 25.51 1.33
C ARG A 260 -20.90 25.13 2.50
N ALA A 261 -22.19 24.97 2.23
CA ALA A 261 -23.16 24.62 3.26
C ALA A 261 -22.95 23.22 3.90
N PHE A 262 -22.31 22.29 3.19
CA PHE A 262 -21.99 20.95 3.69
C PHE A 262 -20.55 20.56 3.40
N GLY A 263 -19.78 20.39 4.48
CA GLY A 263 -18.47 19.75 4.41
C GLY A 263 -18.63 18.24 4.23
N SER A 264 -17.67 17.62 3.54
CA SER A 264 -17.58 16.17 3.47
C SER A 264 -16.15 15.67 3.42
N PHE A 265 -15.96 14.45 3.92
CA PHE A 265 -14.73 13.71 3.78
C PHE A 265 -15.04 12.34 3.20
N ASN A 266 -14.73 12.16 1.91
CA ASN A 266 -14.99 10.93 1.19
C ASN A 266 -13.77 10.02 1.26
N LEU A 267 -13.89 8.94 2.03
CA LEU A 267 -12.81 7.98 2.21
C LEU A 267 -12.51 7.27 0.90
N GLY A 268 -13.53 6.83 0.16
CA GLY A 268 -13.32 6.15 -1.12
C GLY A 268 -12.49 6.96 -2.11
N LYS A 269 -12.64 8.29 -2.12
CA LYS A 269 -11.82 9.19 -2.94
C LYS A 269 -10.35 9.22 -2.47
N GLU A 270 -10.11 9.34 -1.17
CA GLU A 270 -8.74 9.36 -0.63
C GLU A 270 -8.05 7.99 -0.80
N PHE A 271 -8.79 6.91 -0.58
CA PHE A 271 -8.36 5.55 -0.90
C PHE A 271 -8.01 5.39 -2.38
N ALA A 272 -8.87 5.84 -3.30
CA ALA A 272 -8.61 5.78 -4.73
C ALA A 272 -7.36 6.58 -5.15
N LYS A 273 -7.07 7.71 -4.48
CA LYS A 273 -5.82 8.45 -4.71
C LYS A 273 -4.61 7.64 -4.26
N ILE A 274 -4.67 7.02 -3.07
CA ILE A 274 -3.55 6.24 -2.54
C ILE A 274 -3.34 4.96 -3.36
N THR A 275 -4.39 4.24 -3.72
CA THR A 275 -4.27 3.06 -4.59
C THR A 275 -3.77 3.44 -5.99
N GLY A 276 -4.21 4.58 -6.53
CA GLY A 276 -3.68 5.14 -7.77
C GLY A 276 -2.19 5.47 -7.68
N PHE A 277 -1.76 6.06 -6.55
CA PHE A 277 -0.35 6.32 -6.27
C PHE A 277 0.47 5.02 -6.16
N LEU A 278 -0.01 4.02 -5.42
CA LEU A 278 0.64 2.70 -5.30
C LEU A 278 0.76 2.02 -6.67
N THR A 279 -0.29 2.07 -7.49
CA THR A 279 -0.29 1.53 -8.86
C THR A 279 0.73 2.25 -9.73
N GLY A 280 0.77 3.59 -9.67
CA GLY A 280 1.77 4.39 -10.40
C GLY A 280 3.21 4.07 -9.97
N MET A 281 3.44 3.88 -8.67
CA MET A 281 4.73 3.47 -8.13
C MET A 281 5.15 2.08 -8.61
N GLN A 282 4.22 1.12 -8.66
CA GLN A 282 4.49 -0.21 -9.24
C GLN A 282 4.85 -0.13 -10.72
N PHE A 283 4.12 0.68 -11.50
CA PHE A 283 4.42 0.91 -12.91
C PHE A 283 5.83 1.51 -13.10
N LEU A 284 6.17 2.55 -12.34
CA LEU A 284 7.51 3.15 -12.38
C LEU A 284 8.60 2.16 -11.97
N THR A 285 8.32 1.32 -10.98
CA THR A 285 9.25 0.26 -10.55
C THR A 285 9.53 -0.75 -11.67
N TRP A 286 8.49 -1.19 -12.38
CA TRP A 286 8.65 -2.04 -13.56
C TRP A 286 9.42 -1.36 -14.67
N PHE A 287 9.08 -0.11 -14.97
CA PHE A 287 9.75 0.67 -16.02
C PHE A 287 11.24 0.85 -15.74
N VAL A 288 11.59 1.33 -14.54
CA VAL A 288 12.99 1.55 -14.12
C VAL A 288 13.73 0.22 -14.02
N GLY A 289 13.10 -0.82 -13.47
CA GLY A 289 13.71 -2.13 -13.33
C GLY A 289 14.00 -2.82 -14.68
N ILE A 290 13.09 -2.73 -15.65
CA ILE A 290 13.34 -3.22 -17.02
C ILE A 290 14.42 -2.38 -17.71
N ALA A 291 14.36 -1.05 -17.59
CA ALA A 291 15.34 -0.16 -18.23
C ALA A 291 16.76 -0.40 -17.72
N THR A 292 16.94 -0.58 -16.41
CA THR A 292 18.23 -0.91 -15.80
C THR A 292 18.71 -2.31 -16.18
N LEU A 293 17.81 -3.28 -16.26
CA LEU A 293 18.12 -4.63 -16.75
C LEU A 293 18.64 -4.57 -18.19
N ILE A 294 17.93 -3.87 -19.09
CA ILE A 294 18.37 -3.67 -20.49
C ILE A 294 19.77 -3.05 -20.53
N ALA A 295 20.00 -1.96 -19.79
CA ALA A 295 21.31 -1.32 -19.71
C ALA A 295 22.42 -2.29 -19.23
N GLY A 296 22.12 -3.11 -18.23
CA GLY A 296 23.02 -4.15 -17.74
C GLY A 296 23.38 -5.18 -18.81
N VAL A 297 22.40 -5.68 -19.57
CA VAL A 297 22.69 -6.66 -20.63
C VAL A 297 23.48 -6.02 -21.77
N PHE A 298 23.23 -4.74 -22.12
CA PHE A 298 24.05 -4.02 -23.10
C PHE A 298 25.53 -3.92 -22.69
N ALA A 299 25.82 -3.74 -21.39
CA ALA A 299 27.18 -3.77 -20.89
C ALA A 299 27.86 -5.13 -21.16
N ILE A 300 27.12 -6.23 -21.00
CA ILE A 300 27.60 -7.58 -21.33
C ILE A 300 27.92 -7.71 -22.82
N GLY A 301 27.03 -7.24 -23.69
CA GLY A 301 27.24 -7.26 -25.14
C GLY A 301 28.52 -6.56 -25.57
N ASN A 302 28.80 -5.38 -25.02
CA ASN A 302 30.00 -4.61 -25.34
C ASN A 302 31.28 -5.34 -24.91
N ILE A 303 31.30 -5.93 -23.71
CA ILE A 303 32.48 -6.65 -23.22
C ILE A 303 32.69 -7.96 -23.99
N LEU A 304 31.61 -8.66 -24.35
CA LEU A 304 31.70 -9.85 -25.22
C LEU A 304 32.24 -9.49 -26.60
N LEU A 305 31.85 -8.33 -27.16
CA LEU A 305 32.38 -7.87 -28.45
C LEU A 305 33.89 -7.63 -28.39
N ILE A 306 34.39 -7.02 -27.30
CA ILE A 306 35.82 -6.84 -27.06
C ILE A 306 36.51 -8.20 -26.92
N THR A 307 35.91 -9.13 -26.17
CA THR A 307 36.47 -10.47 -25.92
C THR A 307 36.55 -11.31 -27.21
N VAL A 308 35.56 -11.19 -28.09
CA VAL A 308 35.59 -11.82 -29.42
C VAL A 308 36.73 -11.25 -30.27
N LYS A 309 36.96 -9.93 -30.23
CA LYS A 309 38.06 -9.30 -30.96
C LYS A 309 39.43 -9.79 -30.48
N GLU A 310 39.62 -9.90 -29.17
CA GLU A 310 40.88 -10.39 -28.60
C GLU A 310 41.17 -11.86 -28.94
N ARG A 311 40.13 -12.66 -29.21
CA ARG A 311 40.25 -14.09 -29.57
C ARG A 311 40.06 -14.37 -31.06
N THR A 312 40.18 -13.34 -31.90
CA THR A 312 40.02 -13.46 -33.35
C THR A 312 40.92 -14.55 -33.94
N LYS A 313 42.17 -14.65 -33.49
CA LYS A 313 43.14 -15.66 -33.94
C LYS A 313 42.72 -17.08 -33.55
N GLU A 314 42.22 -17.28 -32.33
CA GLU A 314 41.71 -18.58 -31.86
C GLU A 314 40.49 -19.03 -32.69
N ILE A 315 39.55 -18.11 -32.94
CA ILE A 315 38.37 -18.35 -33.76
C ILE A 315 38.77 -18.66 -35.22
N GLY A 316 39.77 -17.95 -35.76
CA GLY A 316 40.33 -18.17 -37.08
C GLY A 316 40.92 -19.58 -37.25
N VAL A 317 41.71 -20.03 -36.27
CA VAL A 317 42.28 -21.39 -36.25
C VAL A 317 41.17 -22.45 -36.18
N ARG A 318 40.18 -22.30 -35.29
CA ARG A 318 39.04 -23.24 -35.19
C ARG A 318 38.29 -23.36 -36.52
N ARG A 319 38.05 -22.24 -37.21
CA ARG A 319 37.39 -22.24 -38.52
C ARG A 319 38.26 -22.85 -39.62
N ALA A 320 39.58 -22.67 -39.58
CA ALA A 320 40.50 -23.31 -40.51
C ALA A 320 40.56 -24.84 -40.32
N LEU A 321 40.35 -25.32 -39.09
CA LEU A 321 40.25 -26.73 -38.74
C LEU A 321 38.88 -27.36 -39.01
N GLY A 322 37.91 -26.59 -39.55
CA GLY A 322 36.61 -27.10 -39.98
C GLY A 322 35.42 -26.76 -39.08
N ALA A 323 35.59 -25.95 -38.03
CA ALA A 323 34.46 -25.51 -37.21
C ALA A 323 33.46 -24.68 -38.02
N THR A 324 32.18 -25.05 -37.95
CA THR A 324 31.11 -24.36 -38.67
C THR A 324 30.83 -22.98 -38.04
N PRO A 325 30.40 -21.97 -38.83
CA PRO A 325 29.99 -20.68 -38.28
C PRO A 325 28.88 -20.79 -37.23
N PHE A 326 28.02 -21.79 -37.34
CA PHE A 326 26.96 -22.04 -36.37
C PHE A 326 27.49 -22.50 -35.01
N GLU A 327 28.55 -23.30 -34.96
CA GLU A 327 29.18 -23.75 -33.71
C GLU A 327 29.79 -22.57 -32.95
N ILE A 328 30.50 -21.69 -33.65
CA ILE A 328 31.09 -20.47 -33.05
C ILE A 328 29.98 -19.54 -32.53
N LYS A 329 28.91 -19.32 -33.31
CA LYS A 329 27.78 -18.49 -32.86
C LYS A 329 27.11 -19.07 -31.61
N ARG A 330 26.86 -20.38 -31.62
CA ARG A 330 26.22 -21.09 -30.51
C ARG A 330 27.08 -20.99 -29.25
N GLN A 331 28.39 -21.14 -29.36
CA GLN A 331 29.32 -21.02 -28.23
C GLN A 331 29.25 -19.63 -27.59
N ILE A 332 29.35 -18.56 -28.39
CA ILE A 332 29.32 -17.17 -27.89
C ILE A 332 27.96 -16.83 -27.27
N VAL A 333 26.85 -17.29 -27.87
CA VAL A 333 25.51 -17.07 -27.32
C VAL A 333 25.34 -17.81 -25.99
N VAL A 334 25.82 -19.06 -25.88
CA VAL A 334 25.78 -19.81 -24.62
C VAL A 334 26.63 -19.14 -23.54
N GLU A 335 27.80 -18.61 -23.88
CA GLU A 335 28.63 -17.83 -22.95
C GLU A 335 27.89 -16.57 -22.46
N ALA A 336 27.23 -15.84 -23.37
CA ALA A 336 26.44 -14.67 -23.03
C ALA A 336 25.27 -14.99 -22.09
N VAL A 337 24.49 -16.02 -22.43
CA VAL A 337 23.34 -16.47 -21.63
C VAL A 337 23.78 -17.00 -20.27
N PHE A 338 24.91 -17.72 -20.22
CA PHE A 338 25.44 -18.21 -18.95
C PHE A 338 25.85 -17.05 -18.04
N LEU A 339 26.56 -16.05 -18.57
CA LEU A 339 26.93 -14.85 -17.79
C LEU A 339 25.72 -14.08 -17.29
N THR A 340 24.70 -13.86 -18.13
CA THR A 340 23.48 -13.15 -17.72
C THR A 340 22.70 -13.94 -16.67
N LEU A 341 22.62 -15.26 -16.79
CA LEU A 341 21.94 -16.12 -15.82
C LEU A 341 22.65 -16.13 -14.47
N VAL A 342 23.98 -16.29 -14.45
CA VAL A 342 24.75 -16.28 -13.21
C VAL A 342 24.63 -14.91 -12.53
N ALA A 343 24.83 -13.81 -13.27
CA ALA A 343 24.67 -12.46 -12.74
C ALA A 343 23.25 -12.21 -12.20
N GLY A 344 22.22 -12.63 -12.94
CA GLY A 344 20.83 -12.50 -12.55
C GLY A 344 20.47 -13.31 -11.31
N LEU A 345 20.97 -14.55 -11.21
CA LEU A 345 20.77 -15.41 -10.04
C LEU A 345 21.40 -14.78 -8.79
N PHE A 346 22.63 -14.29 -8.90
CA PHE A 346 23.26 -13.51 -7.83
C PHE A 346 22.43 -12.28 -7.47
N GLY A 347 21.88 -11.57 -8.46
CA GLY A 347 21.07 -10.37 -8.25
C GLY A 347 19.79 -10.69 -7.47
N ILE A 348 19.12 -11.79 -7.82
CA ILE A 348 17.92 -12.29 -7.13
C ILE A 348 18.27 -12.66 -5.68
N ILE A 349 19.36 -13.42 -5.48
CA ILE A 349 19.79 -13.83 -4.14
C ILE A 349 20.06 -12.58 -3.30
N THR A 350 20.94 -11.67 -3.75
CA THR A 350 21.30 -10.46 -3.00
C THR A 350 20.10 -9.54 -2.80
N GLY A 351 19.20 -9.42 -3.78
CA GLY A 351 17.95 -8.67 -3.64
C GLY A 351 17.05 -9.28 -2.57
N GLY A 352 16.94 -10.61 -2.52
CA GLY A 352 16.23 -11.33 -1.47
C GLY A 352 16.82 -11.08 -0.09
N TRP A 353 18.15 -11.13 0.06
CA TRP A 353 18.82 -10.78 1.32
C TRP A 353 18.52 -9.35 1.76
N ILE A 354 18.49 -8.40 0.83
CA ILE A 354 18.11 -7.01 1.11
C ILE A 354 16.67 -6.93 1.59
N LEU A 355 15.73 -7.62 0.94
CA LEU A 355 14.32 -7.64 1.36
C LEU A 355 14.15 -8.25 2.76
N ILE A 356 14.88 -9.32 3.07
CA ILE A 356 14.90 -9.92 4.42
C ILE A 356 15.44 -8.91 5.44
N ALA A 357 16.52 -8.18 5.10
CA ALA A 357 17.04 -7.13 5.97
C ALA A 357 16.02 -6.00 6.18
N ILE A 358 15.33 -5.56 5.11
CA ILE A 358 14.27 -4.56 5.21
C ILE A 358 13.15 -5.04 6.13
N ASP A 359 12.68 -6.28 5.98
CA ASP A 359 11.62 -6.83 6.83
C ASP A 359 12.07 -6.95 8.30
N HIS A 360 13.33 -7.32 8.54
CA HIS A 360 13.90 -7.40 9.88
C HIS A 360 14.00 -6.03 10.57
N PHE A 361 14.49 -5.00 9.87
CA PHE A 361 14.73 -3.68 10.45
C PHE A 361 13.53 -2.74 10.40
N PHE A 362 12.68 -2.85 9.39
CA PHE A 362 11.57 -1.92 9.11
C PHE A 362 10.20 -2.60 9.05
N GLY A 363 10.14 -3.93 9.00
CA GLY A 363 8.89 -4.72 8.95
C GLY A 363 8.34 -5.13 10.30
N GLN A 364 9.09 -4.90 11.38
CA GLN A 364 8.68 -5.29 12.73
C GLN A 364 8.08 -4.11 13.51
N GLY A 365 6.98 -4.40 14.22
CA GLY A 365 6.31 -3.45 15.12
C GLY A 365 5.00 -2.85 14.58
N PRO A 366 4.24 -2.16 15.44
CA PRO A 366 2.95 -1.56 15.08
C PRO A 366 3.09 -0.45 14.03
N GLU A 367 4.21 0.27 14.03
CA GLU A 367 4.49 1.41 13.14
C GLU A 367 5.23 1.03 11.85
N ALA A 368 5.37 -0.27 11.55
CA ALA A 368 6.13 -0.74 10.39
C ALA A 368 5.56 -0.17 9.07
N ALA A 369 6.36 0.66 8.41
CA ALA A 369 5.99 1.33 7.15
C ALA A 369 5.99 0.37 5.95
N ILE A 370 6.84 -0.65 5.97
CA ILE A 370 6.98 -1.65 4.89
C ILE A 370 6.82 -3.03 5.51
N VAL A 371 5.83 -3.81 5.07
CA VAL A 371 5.45 -5.07 5.73
C VAL A 371 5.47 -6.21 4.74
N ASN A 372 6.13 -7.33 5.07
CA ASN A 372 6.21 -8.50 4.18
C ASN A 372 6.70 -8.11 2.78
N ALA A 373 7.80 -7.34 2.72
CA ALA A 373 8.43 -6.92 1.48
C ALA A 373 8.90 -8.16 0.70
N SER A 374 8.11 -8.59 -0.28
CA SER A 374 8.34 -9.87 -0.95
C SER A 374 8.07 -9.77 -2.45
N VAL A 375 8.85 -10.55 -3.19
CA VAL A 375 8.64 -10.73 -4.63
C VAL A 375 8.10 -12.13 -4.86
N SER A 376 7.00 -12.20 -5.61
CA SER A 376 6.35 -13.46 -5.95
C SER A 376 7.26 -14.27 -6.85
N ILE A 377 7.33 -15.58 -6.61
CA ILE A 377 8.16 -16.51 -7.38
C ILE A 377 7.90 -16.41 -8.89
N LEU A 378 6.66 -16.14 -9.30
CA LEU A 378 6.27 -15.94 -10.69
C LEU A 378 7.03 -14.76 -11.32
N VAL A 379 7.19 -13.65 -10.62
CA VAL A 379 7.93 -12.48 -11.13
C VAL A 379 9.42 -12.79 -11.26
N VAL A 380 9.97 -13.58 -10.34
CA VAL A 380 11.36 -14.06 -10.45
C VAL A 380 11.53 -14.91 -11.71
N PHE A 381 10.60 -15.83 -12.00
CA PHE A 381 10.62 -16.61 -13.23
C PHE A 381 10.47 -15.73 -14.50
N ILE A 382 9.58 -14.74 -14.48
CA ILE A 382 9.46 -13.77 -15.59
C ILE A 382 10.78 -13.01 -15.80
N ALA A 383 11.42 -12.53 -14.73
CA ALA A 383 12.68 -11.81 -14.81
C ALA A 383 13.80 -12.71 -15.37
N LEU A 384 13.90 -13.96 -14.92
CA LEU A 384 14.85 -14.94 -15.47
C LEU A 384 14.59 -15.24 -16.94
N PHE A 385 13.33 -15.39 -17.34
CA PHE A 385 12.95 -15.61 -18.73
C PHE A 385 13.35 -14.41 -19.61
N ILE A 386 13.08 -13.19 -19.16
CA ILE A 386 13.50 -11.95 -19.83
C ILE A 386 15.02 -11.87 -19.94
N LEU A 387 15.77 -12.25 -18.90
CA LEU A 387 17.23 -12.29 -18.93
C LEU A 387 17.78 -13.26 -19.98
N VAL A 388 17.17 -14.44 -20.13
CA VAL A 388 17.56 -15.41 -21.16
C VAL A 388 17.31 -14.84 -22.56
N ILE A 389 16.15 -14.21 -22.77
CA ILE A 389 15.82 -13.59 -24.06
C ILE A 389 16.82 -12.47 -24.38
N LEU A 390 17.01 -11.52 -23.47
CA LEU A 390 17.89 -10.38 -23.69
C LEU A 390 19.35 -10.81 -23.82
N GLY A 391 19.81 -11.77 -23.00
CA GLY A 391 21.15 -12.34 -23.10
C GLY A 391 21.39 -13.03 -24.44
N THR A 392 20.39 -13.73 -24.96
CA THR A 392 20.45 -14.34 -26.29
C THR A 392 20.53 -13.27 -27.38
N LEU A 393 19.62 -12.28 -27.36
CA LEU A 393 19.58 -11.21 -28.36
C LEU A 393 20.89 -10.41 -28.41
N ILE A 394 21.43 -10.07 -27.24
CA ILE A 394 22.66 -9.29 -27.16
C ILE A 394 23.90 -10.14 -27.48
N GLY A 395 23.91 -11.42 -27.09
CA GLY A 395 24.98 -12.37 -27.45
C GLY A 395 25.06 -12.66 -28.96
N LEU A 396 23.94 -12.50 -29.69
CA LEU A 396 23.95 -12.65 -31.16
C LEU A 396 24.80 -11.58 -31.85
N ILE A 397 24.85 -10.35 -31.35
CA ILE A 397 25.63 -9.25 -31.97
C ILE A 397 27.14 -9.60 -32.07
N PRO A 398 27.85 -9.93 -30.98
CA PRO A 398 29.25 -10.34 -31.05
C PRO A 398 29.43 -11.68 -31.78
N ALA A 399 28.46 -12.61 -31.66
CA ALA A 399 28.49 -13.89 -32.37
C ALA A 399 28.46 -13.72 -33.90
N PHE A 400 27.63 -12.82 -34.42
CA PHE A 400 27.63 -12.49 -35.85
C PHE A 400 28.97 -11.91 -36.28
N LYS A 401 29.53 -10.99 -35.49
CA LYS A 401 30.82 -10.35 -35.78
C LYS A 401 31.99 -11.35 -35.77
N ALA A 402 32.00 -12.31 -34.86
CA ALA A 402 32.98 -13.39 -34.82
C ALA A 402 33.01 -14.21 -36.13
N THR A 403 31.84 -14.52 -36.68
CA THR A 403 31.73 -15.33 -37.89
C THR A 403 31.94 -14.58 -39.20
N SER A 404 31.90 -13.24 -39.18
CA SER A 404 32.20 -12.44 -40.37
C SER A 404 33.69 -12.32 -40.68
N ILE A 405 34.57 -12.63 -39.73
CA ILE A 405 36.02 -12.54 -39.93
C ILE A 405 36.51 -13.72 -40.76
N LYS A 406 37.21 -13.47 -41.87
CA LYS A 406 37.73 -14.56 -42.73
C LYS A 406 38.90 -15.27 -42.04
N PRO A 407 39.02 -16.61 -42.12
CA PRO A 407 40.12 -17.35 -41.49
C PRO A 407 41.50 -16.86 -41.94
N ILE A 408 41.63 -16.45 -43.21
CA ILE A 408 42.87 -15.95 -43.79
C ILE A 408 43.27 -14.57 -43.23
N GLU A 409 42.29 -13.75 -42.84
CA GLU A 409 42.51 -12.43 -42.24
C GLU A 409 42.87 -12.59 -40.75
N ALA A 410 42.18 -13.50 -40.04
CA ALA A 410 42.44 -13.80 -38.63
C ALA A 410 43.83 -14.41 -38.34
N LEU A 411 44.47 -15.04 -39.32
CA LEU A 411 45.82 -15.59 -39.21
C LEU A 411 46.92 -14.60 -39.62
N ARG A 412 46.54 -13.48 -40.25
CA ARG A 412 47.46 -12.47 -40.80
C ARG A 412 47.58 -11.22 -39.92
N GLU A 413 46.68 -11.04 -38.95
CA GLU A 413 46.85 -10.03 -37.89
C GLU A 413 48.05 -10.43 -37.00
N GLU A 414 49.08 -9.58 -37.00
CA GLU A 414 50.16 -9.56 -36.00
C GLU A 414 49.69 -8.93 -34.69
#